data_AF-A0A9J8A337-F1
#
_entry.id   AF-A0A9J8A337-F1
#
_cell.length_a   1.000
_cell.length_b   1.000
_cell.length_c   1.000
_cell.angle_alpha   90.00
_cell.angle_beta   90.00
_cell.angle_gamma   90.00
#
_symmetry.space_group_name_H-M   'P 1'
#
loop_
_entity.id
_entity.type
_entity.pdbx_description
1 polymer ?
#
loop_
_entity_poly.entity_id
_entity_poly.type
_entity_poly.pdbx_seq_one_letter_code
_entity_poly.pdbx_strand_id
1 'polypeptide(L)'
;MGCCFSTGSNQDGSKKPLIPDPNLDRNPTNGLDRNTDSLPSSCTDEQTLHKDILQRTALDIIDVSAVISQGLEQHEYMDRARQYSTKLEVLSRTLSQKKPVPLPSLSSQPHQVLAADLVSYADVQQVSKIAAYAYSAISQIKVDAKEELVVQFAIP
;
A
#
# COMPACT_ATOMS: atom_id res chain seq x y z
N MET A 1 18.10 19.29 -12.05
CA MET A 1 18.92 18.55 -11.08
C MET A 1 18.02 17.54 -10.39
N GLY A 2 18.07 16.29 -10.83
CA GLY A 2 17.30 15.19 -10.26
C GLY A 2 18.11 14.47 -9.20
N CYS A 3 17.46 14.06 -8.13
CA CYS A 3 18.02 13.14 -7.15
C CYS A 3 17.05 11.97 -6.98
N CYS A 4 17.44 10.84 -7.57
CA CYS A 4 16.94 9.51 -7.28
C CYS A 4 17.61 9.00 -6.00
N PHE A 5 16.87 8.33 -5.12
CA PHE A 5 17.46 7.41 -4.16
C PHE A 5 16.62 6.13 -4.12
N SER A 6 17.12 5.11 -4.81
CA SER A 6 16.96 3.72 -4.43
C SER A 6 18.28 3.28 -3.81
N THR A 7 18.24 2.95 -2.52
CA THR A 7 19.27 2.08 -1.93
C THR A 7 18.51 1.02 -1.13
N GLY A 8 18.47 -0.19 -1.68
CA GLY A 8 18.07 -1.36 -0.93
C GLY A 8 19.16 -1.68 0.11
N SER A 9 18.76 -1.81 1.36
CA SER A 9 19.46 -2.62 2.34
C SER A 9 18.42 -3.41 3.12
N ASN A 10 18.36 -4.72 2.86
CA ASN A 10 17.72 -5.68 3.73
C ASN A 10 18.35 -5.59 5.12
N GLN A 11 17.63 -5.04 6.10
CA GLN A 11 17.85 -5.34 7.50
C GLN A 11 16.52 -5.33 8.24
N ASP A 12 16.15 -6.54 8.67
CA ASP A 12 15.41 -6.90 9.87
C ASP A 12 14.80 -5.72 10.66
N GLY A 13 13.49 -5.53 10.48
CA GLY A 13 12.74 -4.44 11.09
C GLY A 13 11.72 -4.96 12.08
N SER A 14 12.17 -5.22 13.32
CA SER A 14 11.29 -5.38 14.48
C SER A 14 10.33 -4.17 14.55
N LYS A 15 9.07 -4.37 14.19
CA LYS A 15 8.03 -3.34 14.27
C LYS A 15 7.64 -3.13 15.73
N LYS A 16 8.45 -2.36 16.47
CA LYS A 16 8.07 -1.83 17.78
C LYS A 16 6.87 -0.90 17.60
N PRO A 17 5.77 -1.06 18.35
CA PRO A 17 4.67 -0.11 18.34
C PRO A 17 5.20 1.26 18.81
N LEU A 18 4.86 2.32 18.08
CA LEU A 18 5.33 3.69 18.36
C LEU A 18 4.63 4.35 19.57
N ILE A 19 3.80 3.61 20.31
CA ILE A 19 3.09 4.11 21.49
C ILE A 19 3.08 2.98 22.55
N PRO A 20 3.71 3.18 23.72
CA PRO A 20 3.62 2.24 24.85
C PRO A 20 2.25 2.34 25.54
N ASP A 21 1.59 1.20 25.78
CA ASP A 21 0.38 1.12 26.60
C ASP A 21 0.70 1.33 28.10
N PRO A 22 0.01 2.22 28.82
CA PRO A 22 0.34 2.58 30.20
C PRO A 22 -0.22 1.62 31.28
N ASN A 23 -0.74 0.44 30.92
CA ASN A 23 -1.48 -0.43 31.85
C ASN A 23 -0.84 -1.79 32.14
N LEU A 24 0.49 -1.83 32.34
CA LEU A 24 1.19 -3.01 32.84
C LEU A 24 2.07 -2.65 34.05
N ASP A 25 1.46 -2.20 35.13
CA ASP A 25 2.10 -2.18 36.44
C ASP A 25 1.05 -2.39 37.54
N ARG A 26 0.81 -3.66 37.91
CA ARG A 26 0.13 -3.97 39.17
C ARG A 26 0.49 -5.35 39.73
N ASN A 27 1.10 -5.30 40.92
CA ASN A 27 1.34 -6.31 41.97
C ASN A 27 2.67 -7.08 41.99
N PRO A 28 3.51 -6.86 43.03
CA PRO A 28 4.36 -7.88 43.61
C PRO A 28 3.66 -8.51 44.82
N THR A 29 3.52 -9.84 44.88
CA THR A 29 3.16 -10.53 46.12
C THR A 29 3.88 -11.87 46.21
N ASN A 30 4.91 -11.88 47.07
CA ASN A 30 5.49 -12.96 47.88
C ASN A 30 5.55 -14.41 47.35
N GLY A 31 6.75 -15.00 47.45
CA GLY A 31 6.92 -16.45 47.53
C GLY A 31 8.37 -16.90 47.31
N LEU A 32 9.05 -17.21 48.40
CA LEU A 32 10.45 -17.63 48.50
C LEU A 32 10.62 -19.15 48.20
N ASP A 33 11.78 -19.48 47.62
CA ASP A 33 12.55 -20.74 47.64
C ASP A 33 12.41 -21.89 46.60
N ARG A 34 13.61 -22.20 46.05
CA ARG A 34 14.20 -23.49 45.61
C ARG A 34 13.70 -24.17 44.33
N ASN A 35 14.54 -24.16 43.30
CA ASN A 35 15.54 -25.23 43.08
C ASN A 35 16.39 -24.94 41.82
N THR A 36 17.70 -25.16 41.95
CA THR A 36 18.68 -25.26 40.87
C THR A 36 18.53 -26.59 40.11
N ASP A 37 18.98 -26.61 38.86
CA ASP A 37 19.06 -27.74 37.92
C ASP A 37 17.86 -27.96 36.98
N SER A 38 17.74 -27.09 35.98
CA SER A 38 17.74 -27.50 34.58
C SER A 38 17.92 -26.26 33.70
N LEU A 39 18.96 -26.25 32.87
CA LEU A 39 19.04 -25.30 31.77
C LEU A 39 17.82 -25.55 30.86
N PRO A 40 17.16 -24.49 30.36
CA PRO A 40 16.99 -24.50 28.92
C PRO A 40 17.08 -23.08 28.34
N SER A 41 18.30 -22.64 28.02
CA SER A 41 18.46 -21.52 27.09
C SER A 41 18.04 -21.88 25.66
N SER A 42 17.94 -23.19 25.33
CA SER A 42 17.52 -23.70 24.01
C SER A 42 16.02 -23.92 23.85
N CYS A 43 15.25 -24.13 24.94
CA CYS A 43 13.79 -24.32 24.84
C CYS A 43 13.08 -22.99 24.54
N THR A 44 13.62 -21.88 25.05
CA THR A 44 13.06 -20.55 24.82
C THR A 44 13.18 -20.12 23.36
N ASP A 45 14.25 -20.52 22.66
CA ASP A 45 14.48 -20.19 21.24
C ASP A 45 13.52 -20.96 20.33
N GLU A 46 13.41 -22.29 20.50
CA GLU A 46 12.44 -23.13 19.77
C GLU A 46 10.99 -22.70 20.02
N GLN A 47 10.66 -22.35 21.27
CA GLN A 47 9.33 -21.87 21.61
C GLN A 47 9.05 -20.46 21.04
N THR A 48 10.08 -19.64 20.83
CA THR A 48 9.97 -18.33 20.18
C THR A 48 9.80 -18.48 18.67
N LEU A 49 10.57 -19.38 18.05
CA LEU A 49 10.43 -19.76 16.64
C LEU A 49 9.01 -20.27 16.34
N HIS A 50 8.47 -21.15 17.19
CA HIS A 50 7.10 -21.64 17.03
C HIS A 50 6.05 -20.52 17.15
N LYS A 51 6.25 -19.56 18.05
CA LYS A 51 5.37 -18.38 18.15
C LYS A 51 5.43 -17.51 16.91
N ASP A 52 6.62 -17.28 16.36
CA ASP A 52 6.79 -16.50 15.12
C ASP A 52 6.14 -17.20 13.93
N ILE A 53 6.33 -18.53 13.80
CA ILE A 53 5.67 -19.33 12.76
C ILE A 53 4.15 -19.20 12.87
N LEU A 54 3.58 -19.34 14.07
CA LEU A 54 2.13 -19.23 14.28
C LEU A 54 1.62 -17.81 14.01
N GLN A 55 2.35 -16.78 14.47
CA GLN A 55 1.98 -15.38 14.24
C GLN A 55 2.01 -15.05 12.74
N ARG A 56 3.07 -15.45 12.05
CA ARG A 56 3.21 -15.22 10.60
C ARG A 56 2.15 -15.98 9.82
N THR A 57 1.90 -17.23 10.19
CA THR A 57 0.83 -18.03 9.58
C THR A 57 -0.55 -17.38 9.81
N ALA A 58 -0.82 -16.85 11.01
CA ALA A 58 -2.07 -16.16 11.29
C ALA A 58 -2.24 -14.85 10.49
N LEU A 59 -1.14 -14.18 10.12
CA LEU A 59 -1.17 -12.99 9.27
C LEU A 59 -1.30 -13.34 7.78
N ASP A 60 -0.77 -14.48 7.36
CA ASP A 60 -0.74 -14.91 5.95
C ASP A 60 -2.03 -15.65 5.53
N ILE A 61 -2.77 -16.23 6.49
CA ILE A 61 -4.06 -16.88 6.22
C ILE A 61 -5.13 -15.82 5.92
N ILE A 62 -5.89 -16.04 4.84
CA ILE A 62 -7.01 -15.20 4.44
C ILE A 62 -8.27 -15.65 5.18
N ASP A 63 -8.86 -14.76 5.99
CA ASP A 63 -10.20 -14.96 6.55
C ASP A 63 -11.27 -14.76 5.46
N VAL A 64 -11.80 -15.86 4.94
CA VAL A 64 -12.86 -15.87 3.94
C VAL A 64 -14.22 -15.38 4.47
N SER A 65 -14.38 -15.23 5.79
CA SER A 65 -15.62 -14.82 6.46
C SER A 65 -15.67 -13.33 6.84
N ALA A 66 -14.55 -12.60 6.69
CA ALA A 66 -14.41 -11.18 7.08
C ALA A 66 -15.27 -10.17 6.26
N VAL A 67 -16.19 -10.64 5.41
CA VAL A 67 -17.08 -9.82 4.58
C VAL A 67 -18.08 -9.02 5.42
N ILE A 68 -18.42 -9.52 6.60
CA ILE A 68 -19.28 -8.80 7.56
C ILE A 68 -18.34 -8.09 8.53
N SER A 69 -18.18 -6.78 8.36
CA SER A 69 -17.50 -5.97 9.36
C SER A 69 -18.17 -6.23 10.70
N GLN A 70 -17.47 -6.88 11.65
CA GLN A 70 -17.62 -6.51 13.05
C GLN A 70 -17.15 -5.06 13.12
N GLY A 71 -18.09 -4.17 12.79
CA GLY A 71 -17.84 -2.76 12.59
C GLY A 71 -17.35 -2.18 13.89
N LEU A 72 -16.37 -1.28 13.77
CA LEU A 72 -16.01 -0.36 14.83
C LEU A 72 -17.29 0.17 15.49
N GLU A 73 -17.39 0.10 16.81
CA GLU A 73 -18.57 0.62 17.49
C GLU A 73 -18.70 2.12 17.20
N GLN A 74 -19.93 2.61 17.04
CA GLN A 74 -20.16 3.99 16.60
C GLN A 74 -19.47 5.03 17.51
N HIS A 75 -19.44 4.78 18.82
CA HIS A 75 -18.79 5.68 19.77
C HIS A 75 -17.26 5.67 19.62
N GLU A 76 -16.64 4.50 19.42
CA GLU A 76 -15.22 4.37 19.13
C GLU A 76 -14.84 5.10 17.84
N TYR A 77 -15.67 4.99 16.80
CA TYR A 77 -15.50 5.75 15.57
C TYR A 77 -15.49 7.27 15.82
N MET A 78 -16.49 7.77 16.56
CA MET A 78 -16.64 9.20 16.84
C MET A 78 -15.48 9.74 17.68
N ASP A 79 -15.03 9.00 18.69
CA ASP A 79 -13.89 9.38 19.52
C ASP A 79 -12.59 9.38 18.70
N ARG A 80 -12.38 8.37 17.86
CA ARG A 80 -11.21 8.28 16.97
C ARG A 80 -11.21 9.42 15.94
N ALA A 81 -12.35 9.76 15.35
CA ALA A 81 -12.50 10.89 14.44
C ALA A 81 -12.18 12.23 15.12
N ARG A 82 -12.63 12.42 16.37
CA ARG A 82 -12.28 13.60 17.18
C ARG A 82 -10.79 13.66 17.45
N GLN A 83 -10.19 12.54 17.89
CA GLN A 83 -8.75 12.46 18.16
C GLN A 83 -7.91 12.80 16.92
N TYR A 84 -8.27 12.26 15.75
CA TYR A 84 -7.57 12.58 14.50
C TYR A 84 -7.76 14.03 14.08
N SER A 85 -8.95 14.59 14.25
CA SER A 85 -9.21 16.00 13.98
C SER A 85 -8.34 16.91 14.83
N THR A 86 -8.24 16.64 16.15
CA THR A 86 -7.39 17.41 17.07
C THR A 86 -5.91 17.26 16.72
N LYS A 87 -5.43 16.03 16.45
CA LYS A 87 -4.04 15.79 16.03
C LYS A 87 -3.71 16.51 14.72
N LEU A 88 -4.64 16.46 13.75
CA LEU A 88 -4.50 17.12 12.47
C LEU A 88 -4.47 18.64 12.63
N GLU A 89 -5.29 19.23 13.51
CA GLU A 89 -5.28 20.67 13.75
C GLU A 89 -3.92 21.14 14.28
N VAL A 90 -3.34 20.42 15.24
CA VAL A 90 -1.99 20.71 15.76
C VAL A 90 -0.94 20.62 14.65
N LEU A 91 -0.98 19.56 13.84
CA LEU A 91 -0.07 19.39 12.70
C LEU A 91 -0.28 20.46 11.63
N SER A 92 -1.51 20.90 11.40
CA SER A 92 -1.85 21.89 10.39
C SER A 92 -1.26 23.28 10.68
N ARG A 93 -0.91 23.55 11.94
CA ARG A 93 -0.26 24.80 12.39
C ARG A 93 1.26 24.73 12.24
N THR A 94 1.84 23.53 12.28
CA THR A 94 3.30 23.31 12.15
C THR A 94 3.72 22.98 10.73
N LEU A 95 2.86 22.32 9.95
CA LEU A 95 3.03 22.15 8.51
C LEU A 95 2.65 23.45 7.80
N SER A 96 3.50 23.88 6.85
CA SER A 96 3.07 24.88 5.86
C SER A 96 1.95 24.29 5.01
N GLN A 97 0.73 24.80 5.20
CA GLN A 97 -0.41 24.49 4.34
C GLN A 97 -0.12 25.04 2.94
N LYS A 98 0.34 24.16 2.04
CA LYS A 98 0.50 24.52 0.64
C LYS A 98 -0.90 24.68 0.05
N LYS A 99 -1.27 25.92 -0.26
CA LYS A 99 -2.38 26.19 -1.19
C LYS A 99 -2.14 25.39 -2.47
N PRO A 100 -3.19 24.93 -3.16
CA PRO A 100 -3.05 24.36 -4.49
C PRO A 100 -2.15 25.25 -5.33
N VAL A 101 -1.12 24.66 -5.92
CA VAL A 101 -0.15 25.40 -6.74
C VAL A 101 -0.92 26.00 -7.92
N PRO A 102 -0.81 27.32 -8.18
CA PRO A 102 -1.46 27.92 -9.33
C PRO A 102 -0.91 27.32 -10.63
N LEU A 103 -1.72 27.35 -11.69
CA LEU A 103 -1.26 26.92 -13.01
C LEU A 103 0.00 27.71 -13.42
N PRO A 104 1.00 27.04 -14.02
CA PRO A 104 2.20 27.72 -14.47
C PRO A 104 1.87 28.72 -15.59
N SER A 105 2.47 29.90 -15.52
CA SER A 105 2.39 30.86 -16.62
C SER A 105 3.20 30.36 -17.81
N LEU A 106 2.52 30.05 -18.91
CA LEU A 106 3.15 29.49 -20.12
C LEU A 106 3.71 30.57 -21.06
N SER A 107 3.16 31.78 -21.02
CA SER A 107 3.59 32.92 -21.85
C SER A 107 3.17 34.25 -21.23
N SER A 108 3.99 35.28 -21.39
CA SER A 108 3.67 36.66 -21.05
C SER A 108 2.88 37.39 -22.15
N GLN A 109 2.76 36.81 -23.34
CA GLN A 109 2.11 37.39 -24.51
C GLN A 109 1.12 36.39 -25.14
N PRO A 110 -0.03 36.11 -24.47
CA PRO A 110 -0.96 35.07 -24.89
C PRO A 110 -1.55 35.33 -26.29
N HIS A 111 -1.85 36.59 -26.63
CA HIS A 111 -2.38 36.95 -27.94
C HIS A 111 -1.41 36.64 -29.09
N GLN A 112 -0.11 36.84 -28.88
CA GLN A 112 0.90 36.53 -29.89
C GLN A 112 1.07 35.02 -30.07
N VAL A 113 1.08 34.25 -28.98
CA VAL A 113 1.19 32.79 -29.06
C VAL A 113 -0.02 32.18 -29.76
N LEU A 114 -1.22 32.68 -29.49
CA LEU A 114 -2.45 32.19 -30.13
C LEU A 114 -2.59 32.61 -31.60
N ALA A 115 -1.92 33.70 -32.01
CA ALA A 115 -1.88 34.16 -33.39
C ALA A 115 -0.70 33.59 -34.19
N ALA A 116 0.16 32.79 -33.56
CA ALA A 116 1.28 32.14 -34.23
C ALA A 116 0.79 31.08 -35.23
N ASP A 117 1.69 30.66 -36.12
CA ASP A 117 1.39 29.63 -37.11
C ASP A 117 0.93 28.34 -36.43
N LEU A 118 -0.13 27.76 -37.00
CA LEU A 118 -0.71 26.52 -36.51
C LEU A 118 0.24 25.34 -36.77
N VAL A 119 0.00 24.24 -36.05
CA VAL A 119 0.67 22.96 -36.33
C VAL A 119 0.40 22.56 -37.78
N SER A 120 1.45 22.14 -38.49
CA SER A 120 1.35 21.72 -39.88
C SER A 120 0.36 20.57 -40.05
N TYR A 121 -0.47 20.64 -41.09
CA TYR A 121 -1.40 19.56 -41.41
C TYR A 121 -0.67 18.23 -41.68
N ALA A 122 0.55 18.28 -42.22
CA ALA A 122 1.36 17.08 -42.45
C ALA A 122 1.68 16.34 -41.14
N ASP A 123 1.98 17.07 -40.06
CA ASP A 123 2.28 16.47 -38.75
C ASP A 123 1.03 15.82 -38.17
N VAL A 124 -0.13 16.48 -38.27
CA VAL A 124 -1.43 15.94 -37.82
C VAL A 124 -1.77 14.65 -38.56
N GLN A 125 -1.59 14.63 -39.89
CA GLN A 125 -1.82 13.42 -40.70
C GLN A 125 -0.85 12.30 -40.34
N GLN A 126 0.43 12.61 -40.11
CA GLN A 126 1.42 11.63 -39.70
C GLN A 126 1.06 11.01 -38.36
N VAL A 127 0.73 11.81 -37.34
CA VAL A 127 0.32 11.32 -36.02
C VAL A 127 -0.95 10.48 -36.11
N SER A 128 -1.92 10.90 -36.93
CA SER A 128 -3.15 10.13 -37.15
C SER A 128 -2.87 8.74 -37.76
N LYS A 129 -1.94 8.67 -38.72
CA LYS A 129 -1.50 7.40 -39.33
C LYS A 129 -0.80 6.50 -38.30
N ILE A 130 0.08 7.07 -37.47
CA ILE A 130 0.76 6.32 -36.40
C ILE A 130 -0.26 5.76 -35.41
N ALA A 131 -1.24 6.56 -35.00
CA ALA A 131 -2.30 6.12 -34.10
C ALA A 131 -3.15 4.99 -34.70
N ALA A 132 -3.53 5.10 -35.96
CA ALA A 132 -4.26 4.04 -36.67
C ALA A 132 -3.44 2.74 -36.78
N TYR A 133 -2.14 2.86 -37.01
CA TYR A 133 -1.24 1.71 -37.05
C TYR A 133 -1.11 1.03 -35.68
N ALA A 134 -0.94 1.82 -34.62
CA ALA A 134 -0.90 1.29 -33.25
C ALA A 134 -2.21 0.58 -32.88
N TYR A 135 -3.36 1.16 -33.22
CA TYR A 135 -4.66 0.53 -33.03
C TYR A 135 -4.77 -0.81 -33.78
N SER A 136 -4.28 -0.85 -35.02
CA SER A 136 -4.25 -2.07 -35.83
C SER A 136 -3.36 -3.15 -35.18
N ALA A 137 -2.22 -2.77 -34.60
CA ALA A 137 -1.36 -3.71 -33.89
C ALA A 137 -2.00 -4.26 -32.61
N ILE A 138 -2.74 -3.43 -31.86
CA ILE A 138 -3.47 -3.87 -30.66
C ILE A 138 -4.51 -4.95 -31.00
N SER A 139 -5.13 -4.91 -32.19
CA SER A 139 -6.07 -5.96 -32.62
C SER A 139 -5.43 -7.34 -32.82
N GLN A 140 -4.09 -7.41 -32.92
CA GLN A 140 -3.34 -8.67 -32.95
C GLN A 140 -3.11 -9.27 -31.56
N ILE A 141 -3.43 -8.55 -30.49
CA ILE A 141 -3.39 -9.09 -29.11
C ILE A 141 -4.64 -9.94 -28.91
N LYS A 142 -4.58 -11.17 -29.42
CA LYS A 142 -5.62 -12.19 -29.31
C LYS A 142 -4.98 -13.56 -29.17
N VAL A 143 -5.74 -14.50 -28.60
CA VAL A 143 -5.31 -15.89 -28.52
C VAL A 143 -5.67 -16.57 -29.85
N ASP A 144 -4.66 -17.10 -30.54
CA ASP A 144 -4.88 -17.94 -31.72
C ASP A 144 -5.37 -19.32 -31.26
N ALA A 145 -6.63 -19.66 -31.55
CA ALA A 145 -7.18 -20.98 -31.27
C ALA A 145 -6.44 -22.06 -32.08
N LYS A 146 -5.82 -23.02 -31.39
CA LYS A 146 -5.12 -24.16 -32.02
C LYS A 146 -5.92 -25.46 -31.91
N GLU A 147 -6.62 -25.65 -30.79
CA GLU A 147 -7.37 -26.86 -30.48
C GLU A 147 -8.68 -26.48 -29.79
N GLU A 148 -9.66 -27.39 -29.82
CA GLU A 148 -10.93 -27.19 -29.14
C GLU A 148 -10.74 -27.38 -27.63
N LEU A 149 -11.11 -26.37 -26.84
CA LEU A 149 -11.00 -26.44 -25.37
C LEU A 149 -12.12 -27.28 -24.73
N VAL A 150 -13.19 -27.57 -25.47
CA VAL A 150 -14.37 -28.29 -24.99
C VAL A 150 -14.76 -29.32 -26.04
N VAL A 151 -14.68 -30.60 -25.72
CA VAL A 151 -15.13 -31.66 -26.62
C VAL A 151 -16.43 -32.25 -26.07
N GLN A 152 -17.43 -32.43 -26.93
CA GLN A 152 -18.66 -33.09 -26.55
C GLN A 152 -18.52 -34.61 -26.73
N PHE A 153 -18.61 -35.33 -25.62
CA PHE A 153 -18.66 -36.79 -25.66
C PHE A 153 -20.08 -37.23 -26.03
N ALA A 154 -20.22 -37.85 -27.20
CA ALA A 154 -21.41 -38.61 -27.56
C ALA A 154 -21.14 -40.11 -27.37
N ILE A 155 -22.14 -40.83 -26.84
CA ILE A 155 -22.09 -42.29 -26.68
C ILE A 155 -22.60 -42.92 -28.01
N PRO A 156 -21.94 -43.97 -28.55
CA PRO A 156 -22.36 -44.64 -29.78
C PRO A 156 -23.77 -45.23 -29.73
#